data_AF-A0A4Y6I782-F1
#
_entry.id   AF-A0A4Y6I782-F1
#
_cell.length_a   1.000
_cell.length_b   1.000
_cell.length_c   1.000
_cell.angle_alpha   90.00
_cell.angle_beta   90.00
_cell.angle_gamma   90.00
#
_symmetry.space_group_name_H-M   'P 1'
#
loop_
_entity.id
_entity.type
_entity.pdbx_description
1 polymer ?
#
loop_
_entity_poly.entity_id
_entity_poly.type
_entity_poly.pdbx_seq_one_letter_code
_entity_poly.pdbx_strand_id
1 'polypeptide(L)' 'MKLNQLNKVSENEKKNLNPGFAFTTLLTALPAILTGINTVVGIFKSMFSSAGSVKTKENEIKWDSSAKKAPKVMENYILF' A
#
# COMPACT_ATOMS: atom_id res chain seq x y z
N MET A 1 33.04 6.48 5.28
CA MET A 1 33.91 5.36 4.87
C MET A 1 34.01 5.35 3.35
N LYS A 2 35.21 5.19 2.78
CA LYS A 2 35.41 5.14 1.32
C LYS A 2 35.36 3.68 0.84
N LEU A 3 34.77 3.41 -0.32
CA LEU A 3 34.53 2.04 -0.85
C LEU A 3 35.82 1.23 -1.05
N ASN A 4 36.93 1.91 -1.28
CA ASN A 4 38.27 1.34 -1.44
C ASN A 4 38.94 0.89 -0.13
N GLN A 5 38.27 1.04 1.02
CA GLN A 5 38.75 0.58 2.33
C GLN A 5 37.98 -0.65 2.85
N LEU A 6 37.13 -1.26 2.02
CA LEU A 6 36.37 -2.46 2.38
C LEU A 6 37.28 -3.69 2.27
N ASN A 7 37.59 -4.31 3.40
CA ASN A 7 38.32 -5.57 3.44
C ASN A 7 37.40 -6.73 3.05
N LYS A 8 37.93 -7.65 2.23
CA LYS A 8 37.22 -8.87 1.86
C LYS A 8 37.06 -9.76 3.10
N VAL A 9 35.82 -10.09 3.43
CA VAL A 9 35.49 -10.97 4.55
C VAL A 9 36.16 -12.32 4.35
N SER A 10 36.88 -12.80 5.37
CA SER A 10 37.59 -14.08 5.33
C SER A 10 36.61 -15.25 5.30
N GLU A 11 37.02 -16.39 4.73
CA GLU A 11 36.18 -17.61 4.68
C GLU A 11 35.77 -18.11 6.07
N ASN A 12 36.59 -17.85 7.11
CA ASN A 12 36.24 -18.19 8.49
C ASN A 12 35.20 -17.24 9.08
N GLU A 13 35.22 -15.95 8.74
CA GLU A 13 34.17 -15.00 9.14
C GLU A 13 32.85 -15.29 8.44
N LYS A 14 32.89 -15.81 7.20
CA LYS A 14 31.66 -16.25 6.50
C LYS A 14 30.97 -17.42 7.21
N LYS A 15 31.70 -18.29 7.90
CA LYS A 15 31.10 -19.38 8.70
C LYS A 15 30.38 -18.87 9.95
N ASN A 16 30.73 -17.66 10.41
CA ASN A 16 30.07 -16.98 11.52
C ASN A 16 28.89 -16.12 11.06
N LEU A 17 28.61 -15.99 9.75
CA LEU A 17 27.36 -15.42 9.26
C LEU A 17 26.22 -16.34 9.67
N ASN A 18 25.63 -16.05 10.82
CA ASN A 18 24.54 -16.81 11.38
C ASN A 18 23.32 -16.64 10.46
N PRO A 19 22.86 -17.68 9.75
CA PRO A 19 21.67 -17.57 8.90
C PRO A 19 20.43 -17.16 9.70
N GLY A 20 20.41 -17.48 11.01
CA GLY A 20 19.41 -16.99 11.95
C GLY A 20 19.38 -15.47 12.10
N PHE A 21 20.51 -14.77 11.99
CA PHE A 21 20.54 -13.30 12.03
C PHE A 21 19.92 -12.70 10.78
N ALA A 22 20.25 -13.22 9.60
CA ALA A 22 19.64 -12.76 8.34
C ALA A 22 18.13 -13.02 8.32
N PHE A 23 17.71 -14.20 8.77
CA PHE A 23 16.29 -14.57 8.83
C PHE A 23 15.51 -13.73 9.85
N THR A 24 16.05 -13.52 11.05
CA THR A 24 15.40 -12.68 12.08
C THR A 24 15.38 -11.21 11.68
N THR A 25 16.44 -10.70 11.05
CA THR A 25 16.47 -9.34 10.50
C THR A 25 15.41 -9.17 9.41
N LEU A 26 15.25 -10.15 8.53
CA LEU A 26 14.23 -10.10 7.49
C LEU A 26 12.81 -10.15 8.08
N LEU A 27 12.54 -11.04 9.04
CA LEU A 27 11.24 -11.14 9.72
C LEU A 27 10.88 -9.89 10.50
N THR A 28 11.85 -9.26 11.17
CA THR A 28 11.62 -8.00 11.91
C THR A 28 11.42 -6.80 10.99
N ALA A 29 12.05 -6.80 9.81
CA ALA A 29 11.86 -5.75 8.80
C ALA A 29 10.56 -5.91 7.98
N LEU A 30 10.00 -7.14 7.91
CA LEU A 30 8.85 -7.46 7.06
C LEU A 30 7.62 -6.56 7.32
N PRO A 31 7.20 -6.31 8.57
CA PRO A 31 6.05 -5.44 8.84
C PRO A 31 6.25 -4.02 8.30
N ALA A 32 7.46 -3.45 8.44
CA ALA A 32 7.77 -2.11 7.96
C ALA A 32 7.76 -2.02 6.42
N ILE A 33 8.20 -3.08 5.75
CA ILE A 33 8.15 -3.18 4.28
C ILE A 33 6.69 -3.25 3.82
N LEU A 34 5.87 -4.09 4.45
CA LEU A 34 4.46 -4.26 4.11
C LEU A 34 3.65 -2.99 4.37
N THR A 35 3.89 -2.28 5.48
CA THR A 35 3.21 -1.01 5.75
C THR A 35 3.59 0.05 4.74
N GLY A 36 4.87 0.17 4.38
CA GLY A 36 5.33 1.10 3.34
C GLY A 36 4.69 0.85 1.98
N ILE A 37 4.64 -0.42 1.55
CA ILE A 37 3.98 -0.82 0.29
C ILE A 37 2.49 -0.49 0.33
N ASN A 38 1.80 -0.81 1.43
CA ASN A 38 0.37 -0.54 1.58
C ASN A 38 0.04 0.95 1.51
N THR A 39 0.88 1.82 2.07
CA THR A 39 0.69 3.27 1.96
C THR A 39 0.79 3.73 0.52
N VAL A 40 1.81 3.31 -0.21
CA VAL A 40 1.99 3.67 -1.62
C VAL A 40 0.84 3.13 -2.47
N VAL A 41 0.52 1.85 -2.35
CA VAL A 41 -0.58 1.21 -3.08
C VAL A 41 -1.93 1.84 -2.72
N GLY A 42 -2.13 2.22 -1.45
CA GLY A 42 -3.34 2.91 -1.00
C GLY A 42 -3.51 4.29 -1.63
N ILE A 43 -2.42 5.05 -1.77
CA ILE A 43 -2.41 6.34 -2.46
C ILE A 43 -2.69 6.15 -3.96
N PHE A 44 -2.05 5.20 -4.62
CA PHE A 44 -2.31 4.92 -6.03
C PHE A 44 -3.76 4.47 -6.25
N LYS A 45 -4.27 3.56 -5.42
CA LYS A 45 -5.67 3.12 -5.51
C LYS A 45 -6.64 4.27 -5.26
N SER A 46 -6.39 5.14 -4.29
CA SER A 46 -7.29 6.26 -4.00
C SER A 46 -7.30 7.30 -5.12
N MET A 47 -6.18 7.57 -5.79
CA MET A 47 -6.09 8.50 -6.93
C MET A 47 -6.91 8.03 -8.14
N PHE A 48 -6.96 6.71 -8.40
CA PHE A 48 -7.65 6.14 -9.55
C PHE A 48 -9.01 5.52 -9.24
N SER A 49 -9.47 5.56 -7.98
CA SER A 49 -10.74 4.95 -7.61
C SER A 49 -11.93 5.85 -7.97
N SER A 50 -12.95 5.27 -8.62
CA SER A 50 -14.22 5.96 -8.89
C SER A 50 -15.02 6.22 -7.62
N ALA A 51 -14.79 5.43 -6.56
CA ALA A 51 -15.45 5.56 -5.27
C ALA A 51 -14.47 5.36 -4.11
N GLY A 52 -14.67 6.03 -2.98
CA GLY A 52 -13.79 5.90 -1.82
C GLY A 52 -14.38 6.51 -0.56
N SER A 53 -13.76 6.21 0.58
CA SER A 53 -14.06 6.86 1.84
C SER A 53 -12.78 7.27 2.56
N VAL A 54 -12.80 8.46 3.15
CA VAL A 54 -11.76 8.95 4.05
C VAL A 54 -12.40 9.16 5.42
N LYS A 55 -11.98 8.33 6.37
CA LYS A 55 -12.42 8.42 7.76
C LYS A 55 -11.38 9.20 8.56
N THR A 56 -11.80 10.35 9.07
CA THR A 56 -11.08 11.11 10.09
C THR A 56 -11.66 10.77 11.48
N LYS A 57 -11.07 11.28 12.56
CA LYS A 57 -11.59 11.04 13.92
C LYS A 57 -12.97 11.66 14.13
N GLU A 58 -13.28 12.72 13.39
CA GLU A 58 -14.49 13.53 13.57
C GLU A 58 -15.54 13.21 12.50
N ASN A 59 -15.11 12.90 11.27
CA ASN A 59 -15.99 12.78 10.12
C ASN A 59 -15.56 11.68 9.15
N GLU A 60 -16.53 11.08 8.46
CA GLU A 60 -16.30 10.18 7.33
C GLU A 60 -16.82 10.82 6.05
N ILE A 61 -15.92 11.07 5.10
CA ILE A 61 -16.26 11.64 3.78
C ILE A 61 -16.22 10.50 2.77
N LYS A 62 -17.34 10.25 2.08
CA LYS A 62 -17.48 9.22 1.03
C LYS A 62 -17.73 9.87 -0.32
N TRP A 63 -17.12 9.34 -1.37
CA TRP A 63 -17.40 9.73 -2.76
C TRP A 63 -17.69 8.49 -3.61
N ASP A 64 -18.58 8.63 -4.60
CA ASP A 64 -18.83 7.63 -5.64
C ASP A 64 -19.22 8.34 -6.94
N SER A 65 -18.33 8.29 -7.92
CA SER A 65 -18.49 8.91 -9.23
C SER A 65 -19.23 8.00 -10.23
N SER A 66 -19.53 6.76 -9.83
CA SER A 66 -20.26 5.77 -10.63
C SER A 66 -21.77 6.03 -10.64
N ALA A 67 -22.25 6.93 -9.76
CA ALA A 67 -23.66 7.30 -9.61
C ALA A 67 -24.21 8.22 -10.73
N LYS A 68 -23.40 8.63 -11.72
CA LYS A 68 -23.90 9.31 -12.93
C LYS A 68 -24.54 8.36 -13.95
N LYS A 69 -25.31 7.36 -13.50
CA LYS A 69 -26.35 6.78 -14.36
C LYS A 69 -27.54 7.73 -14.25
N ALA A 70 -27.84 8.39 -15.38
CA ALA A 70 -28.93 9.35 -15.53
C ALA A 70 -30.17 8.96 -14.72
N PRO A 71 -30.92 9.91 -14.13
CA PRO A 71 -32.23 9.59 -13.58
C PRO A 71 -33.00 8.88 -14.69
N LYS A 72 -33.38 7.61 -14.47
CA LYS A 72 -34.40 6.97 -15.30
C LYS A 72 -35.64 7.83 -15.09
N VAL A 73 -35.91 8.72 -16.04
CA VAL A 73 -37.22 9.37 -16.15
C VAL A 73 -38.19 8.19 -16.19
N MET A 74 -38.97 8.02 -15.13
CA MET A 74 -40.06 7.06 -15.15
C MET A 74 -41.00 7.52 -16.25
N GLU A 75 -41.01 6.84 -17.39
CA GLU A 75 -42.03 6.99 -18.43
C GLU A 75 -43.36 6.47 -17.89
N ASN A 76 -43.96 7.19 -16.94
CA ASN A 76 -45.37 7.09 -16.65
C ASN A 76 -46.09 8.11 -17.53
N TYR A 77 -46.24 7.77 -18.81
CA TYR A 77 -47.24 8.42 -19.65
C TYR A 77 -48.57 7.69 -19.42
N ILE A 78 -49.51 8.36 -18.76
CA ILE A 78 -50.93 8.05 -18.89
C ILE A 78 -51.36 8.73 -20.19
N LEU A 79 -51.64 7.93 -21.23
CA LEU A 79 -52.35 8.41 -22.40
C LEU A 79 -53.84 8.44 -22.03
N PHE A 80 -54.40 9.65 -22.00
CA PHE A 80 -55.85 9.87 -22.02
C PHE A 80 -56.39 9.60 -23.43
#